data_AF-A0A0F9KQ40-F1
#
_entry.id   AF-A0A0F9KQ40-F1
#
_cell.length_a   1.000
_cell.length_b   1.000
_cell.length_c   1.000
_cell.angle_alpha   90.00
_cell.angle_beta   90.00
_cell.angle_gamma   90.00
#
_symmetry.space_group_name_H-M   'P 1'
#
loop_
_entity.id
_entity.type
_entity.pdbx_description
1 polymer ?
#
loop_
_entity_poly.entity_id
_entity_poly.type
_entity_poly.pdbx_seq_one_letter_code
_entity_poly.pdbx_strand_id
1 'polypeptide(L)'
;MFSWVKNLIGHARGIGGCLRCGDRWNWKPLHATMYTTSRGCFPLCGSCWRGAGPGEIERYYSELVRRWRQDGSFYDQEFEDHLIEVALKEKGF
;
A
#
# COMPACT_ATOMS: atom_id res chain seq x y z
N MET A 1 -19.15 -4.56 20.76
CA MET A 1 -17.88 -4.39 21.48
C MET A 1 -17.01 -5.62 21.28
N PHE A 2 -16.32 -5.77 20.14
CA PHE A 2 -15.34 -6.85 19.92
C PHE A 2 -14.28 -6.39 18.90
N SER A 3 -13.24 -5.70 19.38
CA SER A 3 -12.09 -5.31 18.54
C SER A 3 -10.81 -5.24 19.38
N TRP A 4 -10.51 -6.29 20.15
CA TRP A 4 -9.31 -6.32 21.00
C TRP A 4 -8.42 -7.57 20.82
N VAL A 5 -8.85 -8.59 20.08
CA VAL A 5 -8.09 -9.86 19.97
C VAL A 5 -7.08 -9.88 18.80
N LYS A 6 -7.18 -8.98 17.81
CA LYS A 6 -6.31 -9.02 16.63
C LYS A 6 -4.90 -8.40 16.83
N ASN A 7 -4.63 -7.82 18.01
CA ASN A 7 -3.44 -6.98 18.21
C ASN A 7 -2.22 -7.67 18.85
N LEU A 8 -2.28 -8.96 19.21
CA LEU A 8 -1.23 -9.58 20.05
C LEU A 8 -0.21 -10.47 19.32
N ILE A 9 -0.45 -10.91 18.08
CA ILE A 9 0.43 -11.91 17.42
C ILE A 9 1.02 -11.40 16.08
N GLY A 10 0.51 -10.30 15.52
CA GLY A 10 0.86 -9.85 14.16
C GLY A 10 1.98 -8.80 14.05
N HIS A 11 2.57 -8.34 15.15
CA HIS A 11 3.48 -7.19 15.16
C HIS A 11 4.95 -7.61 14.99
N ALA A 12 5.26 -8.34 13.92
CA ALA A 12 6.64 -8.50 13.49
C ALA A 12 7.18 -7.10 13.10
N ARG A 13 8.22 -6.65 13.81
CA ARG A 13 8.88 -5.35 13.58
C ARG A 13 9.33 -5.27 12.11
N GLY A 14 8.83 -4.27 11.38
CA GLY A 14 9.32 -3.91 10.03
C GLY A 14 8.38 -4.23 8.86
N ILE A 15 7.35 -5.05 9.04
CA ILE A 15 6.36 -5.32 7.98
C ILE A 15 5.06 -4.58 8.34
N GLY A 16 4.73 -3.58 7.52
CA GLY A 16 3.53 -2.76 7.69
C GLY A 16 2.22 -3.53 7.54
N GLY A 17 1.19 -2.86 7.07
CA GLY A 17 -0.10 -3.46 6.78
C GLY A 17 -0.82 -2.66 5.70
N CYS A 18 -2.01 -3.12 5.33
CA CYS A 18 -2.85 -2.44 4.36
C CYS A 18 -3.14 -1.01 4.83
N LEU A 19 -2.85 -0.02 4.00
CA LEU A 19 -3.04 1.39 4.33
C LEU A 19 -4.53 1.78 4.48
N ARG A 20 -5.45 0.96 3.97
CA ARG A 20 -6.90 1.13 4.12
C ARG A 20 -7.49 0.47 5.37
N CYS A 21 -7.27 -0.83 5.55
CA CYS A 21 -7.90 -1.59 6.65
C CYS A 21 -6.99 -1.81 7.86
N GLY A 22 -5.70 -1.49 7.78
CA GLY A 22 -4.74 -1.66 8.88
C GLY A 22 -4.31 -3.11 9.14
N ASP A 23 -4.95 -4.09 8.49
CA ASP A 23 -4.61 -5.50 8.66
C ASP A 23 -3.17 -5.79 8.17
N ARG A 24 -2.48 -6.67 8.90
CA ARG A 24 -1.11 -7.07 8.63
C ARG A 24 -0.99 -7.95 7.38
N TRP A 25 0.15 -7.84 6.69
CA TRP A 25 0.41 -8.63 5.48
C TRP A 25 0.40 -10.14 5.72
N ASN A 26 0.78 -10.61 6.92
CA ASN A 26 0.74 -12.04 7.25
C ASN A 26 -0.69 -12.63 7.32
N TRP A 27 -1.72 -11.79 7.31
CA TRP A 27 -3.11 -12.20 7.58
C TRP A 27 -4.01 -12.08 6.35
N LYS A 28 -3.50 -11.53 5.23
CA LYS A 28 -4.31 -11.26 4.04
C LYS A 28 -3.52 -11.37 2.73
N PRO A 29 -4.17 -11.76 1.62
CA PRO A 29 -3.59 -11.65 0.30
C PRO A 29 -3.21 -10.21 -0.01
N LEU A 30 -1.94 -9.99 -0.37
CA LEU A 30 -1.42 -8.72 -0.84
C LEU A 30 -1.82 -8.47 -2.30
N HIS A 31 -1.90 -7.20 -2.68
CA HIS A 31 -1.88 -6.79 -4.08
C HIS A 31 -0.55 -6.10 -4.34
N ALA A 32 0.17 -6.56 -5.37
CA ALA A 32 1.47 -6.05 -5.74
C ALA A 32 1.33 -5.16 -6.97
N THR A 33 1.68 -3.88 -6.85
CA THR A 33 1.83 -3.00 -8.02
C THR A 33 3.28 -2.97 -8.42
N MET A 34 3.55 -3.48 -9.63
CA MET A 34 4.89 -3.54 -10.19
C MET A 34 5.16 -2.25 -10.96
N TYR A 35 6.02 -1.38 -10.41
CA TYR A 35 6.43 -0.12 -11.06
C TYR A 35 7.77 -0.25 -11.81
N THR A 36 8.46 -1.38 -11.66
CA THR A 36 9.51 -1.81 -12.61
C THR A 36 9.38 -3.32 -12.87
N THR A 37 10.23 -3.87 -13.73
CA THR A 37 10.28 -5.32 -14.00
C THR A 37 10.65 -6.16 -12.78
N SER A 38 11.29 -5.59 -11.76
CA SER A 38 11.79 -6.31 -10.58
C SER A 38 11.42 -5.66 -9.24
N ARG A 39 10.76 -4.49 -9.27
CA ARG A 39 10.34 -3.76 -8.06
C ARG A 39 8.84 -3.54 -8.07
N GLY A 40 8.24 -3.77 -6.91
CA GLY A 40 6.84 -3.53 -6.69
C GLY A 40 6.57 -3.12 -5.26
N CYS A 41 5.34 -2.73 -5.00
CA CYS A 41 4.90 -2.29 -3.69
C CYS A 41 3.52 -2.82 -3.31
N PHE A 42 3.22 -2.75 -2.02
CA PHE A 42 1.99 -3.31 -1.45
C PHE A 42 1.31 -2.26 -0.55
N PRO A 43 0.64 -1.23 -1.10
CA PRO A 43 -0.09 -0.26 -0.29
C PRO A 43 -1.41 -0.85 0.23
N LEU A 44 -2.05 -1.75 -0.53
CA LEU A 44 -3.37 -2.30 -0.25
C LEU A 44 -3.39 -3.83 -0.31
N CYS A 45 -4.23 -4.46 0.52
CA CYS A 45 -4.56 -5.88 0.36
C CYS A 45 -5.50 -6.08 -0.83
N GLY A 46 -5.57 -7.30 -1.37
CA GLY A 46 -6.35 -7.58 -2.59
C GLY A 46 -7.82 -7.18 -2.51
N SER A 47 -8.47 -7.31 -1.35
CA SER A 47 -9.85 -6.86 -1.16
C SER A 47 -9.98 -5.34 -1.18
N CYS A 48 -9.06 -4.62 -0.51
CA CYS A 48 -9.06 -3.17 -0.45
C CYS A 48 -8.69 -2.55 -1.80
N TRP A 49 -7.78 -3.18 -2.54
CA TRP A 49 -7.45 -2.82 -3.92
C TRP A 49 -8.70 -2.92 -4.80
N ARG A 50 -9.38 -4.07 -4.84
CA ARG A 50 -10.58 -4.26 -5.68
C ARG A 50 -11.66 -3.20 -5.43
N GLY A 51 -11.90 -2.84 -4.18
CA GLY A 51 -12.88 -1.81 -3.82
C GLY A 51 -12.38 -0.37 -3.83
N ALA A 52 -11.15 -0.08 -4.28
CA ALA A 52 -10.62 1.28 -4.34
C ALA A 52 -11.00 1.97 -5.67
N GLY A 53 -11.47 3.22 -5.56
CA GLY A 53 -11.62 4.15 -6.68
C GLY A 53 -10.35 4.99 -6.93
N PRO A 54 -10.31 5.82 -8.00
CA PRO A 54 -9.08 6.53 -8.41
C PRO A 54 -8.53 7.45 -7.32
N GLY A 55 -9.37 8.27 -6.68
CA GLY A 55 -8.91 9.13 -5.57
C GLY A 55 -8.46 8.37 -4.31
N GLU A 56 -8.94 7.14 -4.10
CA GLU A 56 -8.38 6.27 -3.04
C GLU A 56 -7.01 5.72 -3.44
N ILE A 57 -6.82 5.35 -4.71
CA ILE A 57 -5.51 4.93 -5.23
C ILE A 57 -4.49 6.04 -5.04
N GLU A 58 -4.77 7.25 -5.53
CA GLU A 58 -3.89 8.42 -5.35
C GLU A 58 -3.50 8.58 -3.87
N ARG A 59 -4.51 8.66 -2.98
CA ARG A 59 -4.29 8.84 -1.54
C ARG A 59 -3.38 7.78 -0.93
N TYR A 60 -3.63 6.49 -1.19
CA TYR A 60 -2.89 5.43 -0.52
C TYR A 60 -1.47 5.27 -1.08
N TYR A 61 -1.24 5.57 -2.35
CA TYR A 61 0.09 5.53 -2.95
C TYR A 61 0.93 6.73 -2.52
N SER A 62 0.35 7.93 -2.46
CA SER A 62 1.01 9.09 -1.86
C SER A 62 1.40 8.85 -0.40
N GLU A 63 0.50 8.26 0.40
CA GLU A 63 0.80 7.90 1.79
C GLU A 63 1.94 6.87 1.90
N LEU A 64 2.04 5.93 0.97
CA LEU A 64 3.14 4.98 0.93
C LEU A 64 4.48 5.68 0.64
N VAL A 65 4.53 6.53 -0.39
CA VAL A 65 5.75 7.27 -0.75
C VAL A 65 6.16 8.20 0.38
N ARG A 66 5.20 8.87 1.03
CA ARG A 66 5.44 9.68 2.23
C ARG A 66 6.13 8.89 3.34
N ARG A 67 5.71 7.64 3.60
CA ARG A 67 6.37 6.78 4.59
C ARG A 67 7.78 6.40 4.18
N TRP A 68 8.00 6.06 2.91
CA TRP A 68 9.35 5.76 2.41
C TRP A 68 10.30 6.94 2.54
N ARG A 69 9.83 8.17 2.27
CA ARG A 69 10.60 9.40 2.51
C ARG A 69 10.98 9.55 3.98
N GLN A 70 10.07 9.23 4.90
CA GLN A 70 10.32 9.25 6.35
C GLN A 70 11.34 8.19 6.79
N ASP A 71 11.36 7.04 6.12
CA ASP A 71 12.31 5.95 6.36
C ASP A 71 13.69 6.22 5.70
N GLY A 72 13.89 7.39 5.10
CA GLY A 72 15.16 7.83 4.50
C GLY A 72 15.33 7.49 3.03
N SER A 73 14.28 7.02 2.35
CA SER A 73 14.32 6.78 0.90
C SER A 73 14.22 8.11 0.15
N PHE A 74 15.06 8.29 -0.88
CA PHE A 74 14.98 9.45 -1.75
C PHE A 74 14.06 9.15 -2.95
N TYR A 75 12.77 9.44 -2.77
CA TYR A 75 11.76 9.41 -3.83
C TYR A 75 11.20 10.82 -4.01
N ASP A 76 11.33 11.38 -5.20
CA ASP A 76 10.83 12.71 -5.54
C ASP A 76 9.34 12.68 -5.94
N GLN A 77 8.81 13.83 -6.35
CA GLN A 77 7.43 13.95 -6.81
C GLN A 77 7.20 13.21 -8.13
N GLU A 78 8.18 13.22 -9.04
CA GLU A 78 8.09 12.54 -10.34
C GLU A 78 7.92 11.02 -10.15
N PHE A 79 8.67 10.43 -9.22
CA PHE A 79 8.48 9.03 -8.85
C PHE A 79 7.10 8.75 -8.27
N GLU A 80 6.59 9.63 -7.41
CA GLU A 80 5.25 9.49 -6.81
C GLU A 80 4.15 9.51 -7.89
N ASP A 81 4.21 10.49 -8.78
CA ASP A 81 3.26 10.66 -9.87
C ASP A 81 3.29 9.45 -10.83
N HIS A 82 4.49 8.98 -11.21
CA HIS A 82 4.66 7.79 -12.03
C HIS A 82 4.08 6.53 -11.37
N LEU A 83 4.35 6.35 -10.07
CA LEU A 83 3.84 5.19 -9.33
C LEU A 83 2.30 5.20 -9.27
N ILE A 84 1.70 6.37 -9.07
CA ILE A 84 0.24 6.55 -9.08
C ILE A 84 -0.32 6.25 -10.47
N GLU A 85 0.30 6.76 -11.54
CA GLU A 85 -0.10 6.49 -12.93
C GLU A 85 -0.12 4.98 -13.22
N VAL A 86 0.95 4.26 -12.84
CA VAL A 86 1.03 2.80 -12.99
C VAL A 86 -0.13 2.11 -12.26
N ALA A 87 -0.42 2.52 -11.02
CA ALA A 87 -1.49 1.94 -10.22
C ALA A 87 -2.87 2.19 -10.82
N LEU A 88 -3.14 3.41 -11.31
CA LEU A 88 -4.40 3.78 -11.95
C LEU A 88 -4.60 2.98 -13.26
N LYS A 89 -3.56 2.89 -14.08
CA LYS A 89 -3.58 2.11 -15.33
C LYS A 89 -3.80 0.62 -15.09
N GLU A 90 -3.15 0.04 -14.08
CA GLU A 90 -3.37 -1.35 -13.67
C GLU A 90 -4.82 -1.58 -13.21
N LYS A 91 -5.43 -0.58 -12.57
CA LYS A 91 -6.83 -0.60 -12.15
C LYS A 91 -7.84 -0.47 -13.28
N GLY A 92 -7.42 0.05 -14.44
CA GLY A 92 -8.28 0.37 -15.57
C GLY A 92 -8.98 1.73 -15.46
N PHE A 93 -8.34 2.70 -14.78
CA PHE A 93 -8.74 4.12 -14.83
C PHE A 93 -7.94 4.89 -15.86
#